data_AF-A0A3P7MVJ0-F1
#
_entry.id   AF-A0A3P7MVJ0-F1
#
_cell.length_a   1.000
_cell.length_b   1.000
_cell.length_c   1.000
_cell.angle_alpha   90.00
_cell.angle_beta   90.00
_cell.angle_gamma   90.00
#
_symmetry.space_group_name_H-M   'P 1'
#
loop_
_entity.id
_entity.type
_entity.pdbx_description
1 polymer ?
#
loop_
_entity_poly.entity_id
_entity_poly.type
_entity_poly.pdbx_seq_one_letter_code
_entity_poly.pdbx_strand_id
1 'polypeptide(L)'
;MKERHLGCKLEPSKILRKTHKSWEQLRRHDPDVEISEDPTENLFVSNSSVLCGVSLEELEEIFYPFDEKATFTVFPNKRQIVLILPTGAVVEDQLVPKDLVLVENYITEEEEKDLLDLIFQQEDAKPLKHRAVIHYGYEFDYSRNAAVKPTKPIPPLINQLIDKLVADSHVTYTPDQVTINVYEPGQGIPSHYDTHSAFEDPIVCVSLCSDIVMEFKDGANSARIASVLLKRRSLCLLQGEARYRWKHGIVNRKHDIHPITHRVVPRQLRVSVTLRKIRKEPCQCPFKEFCDWDREVTLRKIRNEPCQCPFKEFCDWDREGEMSVPSDNKSALRIEGQYVNDVYENIAAHFDETRISGWTAVKK
;
A
#
# COMPACT_ATOMS: atom_id res chain seq x y z
N MET A 1 17.48 -26.30 -15.39
CA MET A 1 16.90 -25.49 -16.49
C MET A 1 17.91 -25.41 -17.60
N LYS A 2 17.50 -25.40 -18.89
CA LYS A 2 18.47 -25.17 -19.98
C LYS A 2 18.96 -23.72 -19.90
N GLU A 3 20.22 -23.53 -19.51
CA GLU A 3 20.90 -22.24 -19.61
C GLU A 3 20.87 -21.77 -21.07
N ARG A 4 20.35 -20.56 -21.29
CA ARG A 4 20.43 -19.90 -22.59
C ARG A 4 21.41 -18.76 -22.43
N HIS A 5 22.48 -18.78 -23.22
CA HIS A 5 23.44 -17.68 -23.24
C HIS A 5 22.79 -16.42 -23.80
N LEU A 6 23.20 -15.25 -23.27
CA LEU A 6 22.86 -13.97 -23.86
C LEU A 6 23.26 -13.95 -25.34
N GLY A 7 22.37 -13.47 -26.22
CA GLY A 7 22.63 -13.39 -27.66
C GLY A 7 22.21 -14.61 -28.49
N CYS A 8 21.62 -15.66 -27.91
CA CYS A 8 21.04 -16.76 -28.71
C CYS A 8 19.91 -16.26 -29.63
N LYS A 9 20.02 -16.53 -30.94
CA LYS A 9 18.96 -16.21 -31.92
C LYS A 9 17.64 -16.85 -31.50
N LEU A 10 16.63 -16.02 -31.29
CA LEU A 10 15.26 -16.46 -31.07
C LEU A 10 14.59 -16.70 -32.42
N GLU A 11 13.82 -17.79 -32.52
CA GLU A 11 12.96 -18.05 -33.69
C GLU A 11 12.06 -16.85 -33.99
N PRO A 12 12.00 -16.34 -35.23
CA PRO A 12 11.21 -15.16 -35.59
C PRO A 12 9.74 -15.25 -35.16
N SER A 13 9.13 -16.43 -35.32
CA SER A 13 7.74 -16.71 -34.89
C SER A 13 7.55 -16.61 -33.37
N LYS A 14 8.57 -16.98 -32.58
CA LYS A 14 8.55 -16.85 -31.12
C LYS A 14 8.74 -15.41 -30.68
N ILE A 15 9.56 -14.63 -31.40
CA ILE A 15 9.72 -13.19 -31.15
C ILE A 15 8.38 -12.51 -31.38
N LEU A 16 7.77 -12.68 -32.56
CA LEU A 16 6.51 -12.03 -32.93
C LEU A 16 5.40 -12.30 -31.92
N ARG A 17 5.25 -13.57 -31.49
CA ARG A 17 4.26 -13.95 -30.46
C ARG A 17 4.54 -13.30 -29.11
N LYS A 18 5.81 -13.20 -28.71
CA LYS A 18 6.19 -12.56 -27.44
C LYS A 18 5.96 -11.04 -27.51
N THR A 19 6.34 -10.40 -28.61
CA THR A 19 6.11 -8.97 -28.85
C THR A 19 4.63 -8.63 -28.80
N HIS A 20 3.78 -9.40 -29.52
CA HIS A 20 2.33 -9.20 -29.50
C HIS A 20 1.75 -9.31 -28.08
N LYS A 21 2.18 -10.32 -27.32
CA LYS A 21 1.73 -10.49 -25.93
C LYS A 21 2.16 -9.31 -25.04
N SER A 22 3.39 -8.82 -25.20
CA SER A 22 3.87 -7.64 -24.48
C SER A 22 3.09 -6.38 -24.88
N TRP A 23 2.73 -6.22 -26.16
CA TRP A 23 1.92 -5.09 -26.63
C TRP A 23 0.50 -5.10 -26.09
N GLU A 24 -0.19 -6.25 -26.10
CA GLU A 24 -1.53 -6.36 -25.50
C GLU A 24 -1.52 -6.07 -24.01
N GLN A 25 -0.46 -6.51 -23.31
CA GLN A 25 -0.27 -6.21 -21.91
C GLN A 25 -0.03 -4.73 -21.67
N LEU A 26 0.81 -4.09 -22.49
CA LEU A 26 1.08 -2.65 -22.42
C LEU A 26 -0.20 -1.84 -22.60
N ARG A 27 -0.96 -2.08 -23.67
CA ARG A 27 -2.23 -1.38 -23.94
C ARG A 27 -3.27 -1.54 -22.82
N ARG A 28 -3.30 -2.70 -22.16
CA ARG A 28 -4.27 -2.97 -21.09
C ARG A 28 -3.91 -2.29 -19.77
N HIS A 29 -2.62 -2.17 -19.47
CA HIS A 29 -2.16 -1.81 -18.13
C HIS A 29 -1.57 -0.40 -18.04
N ASP A 30 -1.00 0.10 -19.13
CA ASP A 30 -0.41 1.43 -19.22
C ASP A 30 -0.91 2.08 -20.53
N PRO A 31 -2.22 2.44 -20.60
CA PRO A 31 -2.84 2.97 -21.81
C PRO A 31 -2.26 4.31 -22.27
N ASP A 32 -1.55 5.01 -21.38
CA ASP A 32 -0.89 6.28 -21.64
C ASP A 32 0.44 6.12 -22.42
N VAL A 33 0.94 4.88 -22.57
CA VAL A 33 2.17 4.61 -23.32
C VAL A 33 1.85 4.41 -24.80
N GLU A 34 2.26 5.38 -25.62
CA GLU A 34 2.18 5.28 -27.08
C GLU A 34 3.33 4.45 -27.64
N ILE A 35 3.01 3.51 -28.53
CA ILE A 35 3.98 2.63 -29.20
C ILE A 35 4.23 3.20 -30.59
N SER A 36 5.50 3.42 -30.93
CA SER A 36 5.92 3.83 -32.28
C SER A 36 6.31 2.61 -33.13
N GLU A 37 5.94 2.63 -34.41
CA GLU A 37 6.46 1.68 -35.41
C GLU A 37 7.86 2.09 -35.90
N ASP A 38 8.19 3.38 -35.79
CA ASP A 38 9.51 3.92 -36.11
C ASP A 38 10.43 3.91 -34.88
N PRO A 39 11.76 3.76 -35.05
CA PRO A 39 12.72 3.84 -33.95
C PRO A 39 12.60 5.17 -33.19
N THR A 40 12.56 5.09 -31.86
CA THR A 40 12.54 6.26 -30.99
C THR A 40 13.74 6.26 -30.05
N GLU A 41 14.03 7.39 -29.43
CA GLU A 41 15.06 7.51 -28.39
C GLU A 41 14.67 6.76 -27.10
N ASN A 42 13.40 6.38 -26.95
CA ASN A 42 12.88 5.66 -25.79
C ASN A 42 12.74 4.16 -26.10
N LEU A 43 13.19 3.30 -25.19
CA LEU A 43 12.96 1.86 -25.30
C LEU A 43 12.14 1.34 -24.13
N PHE A 44 11.02 0.70 -24.45
CA PHE A 44 10.24 -0.05 -23.49
C PHE A 44 10.78 -1.48 -23.37
N VAL A 45 11.29 -1.85 -22.19
CA VAL A 45 11.78 -3.21 -21.94
C VAL A 45 10.79 -3.97 -21.07
N SER A 46 10.05 -4.91 -21.67
CA SER A 46 9.09 -5.75 -20.93
C SER A 46 9.77 -6.82 -20.07
N ASN A 47 9.19 -7.16 -18.92
CA ASN A 47 9.67 -8.23 -18.01
C ASN A 47 11.09 -7.98 -17.46
N SER A 48 11.44 -6.73 -17.24
CA SER A 48 12.80 -6.27 -16.93
C SER A 48 12.97 -5.81 -15.49
N SER A 49 11.98 -5.99 -14.62
CA SER A 49 12.10 -5.53 -13.24
C SER A 49 12.59 -6.61 -12.27
N VAL A 50 12.93 -6.18 -11.07
CA VAL A 50 13.34 -7.03 -9.95
C VAL A 50 12.32 -8.15 -9.67
N LEU A 51 11.04 -7.88 -9.86
CA LEU A 51 9.98 -8.88 -9.65
C LEU A 51 10.01 -10.00 -10.71
N CYS A 52 10.62 -9.76 -11.88
CA CYS A 52 10.95 -10.78 -12.88
C CYS A 52 12.26 -11.51 -12.59
N GLY A 53 12.97 -11.15 -11.53
CA GLY A 53 14.32 -11.61 -11.26
C GLY A 53 15.37 -10.94 -12.14
N VAL A 54 15.08 -9.74 -12.65
CA VAL A 54 16.04 -8.92 -13.42
C VAL A 54 16.40 -7.69 -12.59
N SER A 55 17.65 -7.55 -12.18
CA SER A 55 18.12 -6.41 -11.41
C SER A 55 18.43 -5.21 -12.31
N LEU A 56 18.53 -4.01 -11.73
CA LEU A 56 18.93 -2.84 -12.50
C LEU A 56 20.36 -2.99 -13.02
N GLU A 57 21.24 -3.59 -12.22
CA GLU A 57 22.62 -3.91 -12.60
C GLU A 57 22.68 -4.82 -13.83
N GLU A 58 21.83 -5.86 -13.89
CA GLU A 58 21.75 -6.74 -15.05
C GLU A 58 21.28 -6.00 -16.30
N LEU A 59 20.39 -5.01 -16.17
CA LEU A 59 19.99 -4.17 -17.31
C LEU A 59 21.11 -3.22 -17.73
N GLU A 60 21.77 -2.59 -16.77
CA GLU A 60 22.94 -1.73 -17.00
C GLU A 60 24.02 -2.49 -17.79
N GLU A 61 24.36 -3.73 -17.38
CA GLU A 61 25.30 -4.60 -18.09
C GLU A 61 24.86 -4.95 -19.51
N ILE A 62 23.55 -5.09 -19.76
CA ILE A 62 23.00 -5.41 -21.08
C ILE A 62 23.03 -4.20 -22.01
N PHE A 63 22.68 -3.00 -21.50
CA PHE A 63 22.40 -1.84 -22.35
C PHE A 63 23.55 -0.82 -22.43
N TYR A 64 24.40 -0.68 -21.41
CA TYR A 64 25.56 0.22 -21.47
C TYR A 64 26.55 -0.09 -22.60
N PRO A 65 26.75 -1.34 -23.06
CA PRO A 65 27.55 -1.60 -24.26
C PRO A 65 26.98 -0.99 -25.55
N PHE A 66 25.69 -0.66 -25.58
CA PHE A 66 25.01 -0.04 -26.72
C PHE A 66 24.88 1.49 -26.57
N ASP A 67 24.66 1.97 -25.33
CA ASP A 67 24.62 3.39 -25.00
C ASP A 67 25.05 3.62 -23.54
N GLU A 68 26.25 4.14 -23.32
CA GLU A 68 26.79 4.46 -21.99
C GLU A 68 25.99 5.56 -21.27
N LYS A 69 25.16 6.32 -21.98
CA LYS A 69 24.34 7.41 -21.43
C LYS A 69 22.88 7.01 -21.22
N ALA A 70 22.54 5.73 -21.43
CA ALA A 70 21.20 5.21 -21.21
C ALA A 70 20.74 5.50 -19.77
N THR A 71 19.55 6.08 -19.62
CA THR A 71 18.92 6.26 -18.31
C THR A 71 17.75 5.31 -18.14
N PHE A 72 17.59 4.71 -16.96
CA PHE A 72 16.57 3.69 -16.71
C PHE A 72 15.51 4.24 -15.75
N THR A 73 14.26 4.28 -16.21
CA THR A 73 13.10 4.59 -15.35
C THR A 73 12.37 3.30 -15.01
N VAL A 74 12.33 2.95 -13.73
CA VAL A 74 11.64 1.76 -13.24
C VAL A 74 10.30 2.19 -12.66
N PHE A 75 9.21 1.59 -13.12
CA PHE A 75 7.89 1.86 -12.56
C PHE A 75 7.60 0.84 -11.45
N PRO A 76 7.61 1.23 -10.15
CA PRO A 76 7.45 0.29 -9.05
C PRO A 76 5.98 -0.12 -8.84
N ASN A 77 5.02 0.72 -9.24
CA ASN A 77 3.60 0.56 -8.91
C ASN A 77 2.73 0.03 -10.06
N LYS A 78 3.23 0.11 -11.29
CA LYS A 78 2.62 -0.48 -12.49
C LYS A 78 3.62 -1.49 -13.03
N ARG A 79 3.14 -2.69 -13.35
CA ARG A 79 3.96 -3.91 -13.50
C ARG A 79 5.25 -3.71 -14.30
N GLN A 80 6.38 -4.11 -13.71
CA GLN A 80 7.59 -4.72 -14.31
C GLN A 80 8.11 -4.19 -15.66
N ILE A 81 8.27 -2.88 -15.77
CA ILE A 81 8.79 -2.25 -16.98
C ILE A 81 9.90 -1.29 -16.62
N VAL A 82 10.96 -1.34 -17.43
CA VAL A 82 12.01 -0.33 -17.46
C VAL A 82 11.92 0.39 -18.80
N LEU A 83 11.75 1.71 -18.73
CA LEU A 83 11.86 2.60 -19.87
C LEU A 83 13.29 3.12 -19.92
N ILE A 84 13.97 2.92 -21.05
CA ILE A 84 15.25 3.56 -21.34
C ILE A 84 14.93 4.90 -21.97
N LEU A 85 15.38 5.99 -21.36
CA LEU A 85 15.14 7.35 -21.83
C LEU A 85 16.45 8.00 -22.31
N PRO A 86 16.41 8.91 -23.30
CA PRO A 86 17.54 9.75 -23.67
C PRO A 86 17.93 10.67 -22.51
N THR A 87 19.16 11.19 -22.60
CA THR A 87 19.73 12.04 -21.57
C THR A 87 18.88 13.30 -21.36
N GLY A 88 18.36 13.49 -20.14
CA GLY A 88 17.61 14.69 -19.75
C GLY A 88 16.08 14.53 -19.69
N ALA A 89 15.54 13.32 -19.87
CA ALA A 89 14.13 13.07 -19.63
C ALA A 89 13.77 13.28 -18.15
N VAL A 90 12.69 14.04 -17.92
CA VAL A 90 12.21 14.40 -16.59
C VAL A 90 11.52 13.18 -15.98
N VAL A 91 12.12 12.58 -14.96
CA VAL A 91 11.48 11.56 -14.12
C VAL A 91 10.37 12.26 -13.34
N GLU A 92 9.13 11.75 -13.41
CA GLU A 92 8.02 12.27 -12.60
C GLU A 92 8.44 12.38 -11.12
N ASP A 93 8.07 13.50 -10.48
CA ASP A 93 8.31 13.70 -9.06
C ASP A 93 7.81 12.49 -8.28
N GLN A 94 8.67 11.97 -7.39
CA GLN A 94 8.33 10.85 -6.53
C GLN A 94 7.03 11.19 -5.79
N LEU A 95 6.00 10.36 -5.96
CA LEU A 95 4.74 10.53 -5.26
C LEU A 95 5.00 10.44 -3.75
N VAL A 96 4.78 11.55 -3.05
CA VAL A 96 4.88 11.65 -1.60
C VAL A 96 3.55 12.19 -1.08
N PRO A 97 2.97 11.61 -0.01
CA PRO A 97 1.78 12.16 0.63
C PRO A 97 2.01 13.60 1.05
N LYS A 98 1.03 14.47 0.81
CA LYS A 98 1.09 15.85 1.28
C LYS A 98 1.19 15.87 2.81
N ASP A 99 1.96 16.82 3.35
CA ASP A 99 2.20 16.99 4.79
C ASP A 99 3.00 15.85 5.45
N LEU A 100 3.62 14.95 4.67
CA LEU A 100 4.62 14.03 5.19
C LEU A 100 5.97 14.74 5.29
N VAL A 101 6.58 14.76 6.48
CA VAL A 101 7.92 15.35 6.68
C VAL A 101 8.91 14.27 7.07
N LEU A 102 10.07 14.28 6.41
CA LEU A 102 11.19 13.39 6.70
C LEU A 102 12.40 14.22 7.12
N VAL A 103 12.99 13.90 8.26
CA VAL A 103 14.22 14.52 8.75
C VAL A 103 15.28 13.43 8.90
N GLU A 104 16.27 13.44 8.03
CA GLU A 104 17.39 12.49 8.08
C GLU A 104 18.34 12.82 9.23
N ASN A 105 18.98 11.80 9.82
CA ASN A 105 19.94 11.95 10.93
C ASN A 105 19.41 12.83 12.08
N TYR A 106 18.11 12.72 12.38
CA TYR A 106 17.46 13.48 13.45
C TYR A 106 18.01 13.12 14.84
N ILE A 107 18.36 11.85 15.02
CA ILE A 107 19.13 11.41 16.19
C ILE A 107 20.57 11.07 15.78
N THR A 108 21.48 11.25 16.72
CA THR A 108 22.89 10.88 16.61
C THR A 108 23.07 9.37 16.77
N GLU A 109 24.28 8.87 16.46
CA GLU A 109 24.60 7.45 16.65
C GLU A 109 24.64 7.06 18.13
N GLU A 110 25.02 8.00 19.01
CA GLU A 110 25.04 7.80 20.46
C GLU A 110 23.62 7.72 21.02
N GLU A 111 22.74 8.68 20.67
CA GLU A 111 21.32 8.64 21.04
C GLU A 111 20.64 7.35 20.55
N GLU A 112 20.94 6.91 19.33
CA GLU A 112 20.43 5.64 18.81
C GLU A 112 20.91 4.45 19.65
N LYS A 113 22.21 4.39 19.98
CA LYS A 113 22.78 3.32 20.78
C LYS A 113 22.12 3.25 22.16
N ASP A 114 22.00 4.38 22.84
CA ASP A 114 21.40 4.44 24.17
C ASP A 114 19.93 3.99 24.15
N LEU A 115 19.18 4.39 23.10
CA LEU A 115 17.80 3.94 22.90
C LEU A 115 17.72 2.43 22.68
N LEU A 116 18.63 1.86 21.88
CA LEU A 116 18.67 0.42 21.63
C LEU A 116 19.07 -0.37 22.89
N ASP A 117 20.03 0.13 23.66
CA ASP A 117 20.44 -0.49 24.92
C ASP A 117 19.25 -0.52 25.91
N LEU A 118 18.49 0.57 26.02
CA LEU A 118 17.26 0.60 26.81
C LEU A 118 16.22 -0.42 26.31
N ILE A 119 16.00 -0.50 24.99
CA ILE A 119 14.95 -1.36 24.40
C ILE A 119 15.28 -2.85 24.56
N PHE A 120 16.52 -3.25 24.28
CA PHE A 120 16.92 -4.65 24.30
C PHE A 120 17.26 -5.19 25.70
N GLN A 121 17.48 -4.31 26.69
CA GLN A 121 17.60 -4.73 28.09
C GLN A 121 16.25 -5.10 28.73
N GLN A 122 15.11 -4.72 28.13
CA GLN A 122 13.80 -5.05 28.67
C GLN A 122 13.24 -6.35 28.07
N GLU A 123 12.87 -7.31 28.92
CA GLU A 123 12.24 -8.58 28.51
C GLU A 123 10.73 -8.46 28.20
N ASP A 124 10.25 -7.24 27.94
CA ASP A 124 8.83 -6.91 27.92
C ASP A 124 8.20 -6.89 26.52
N ALA A 125 8.96 -7.32 25.51
CA ALA A 125 8.51 -7.36 24.13
C ALA A 125 7.38 -8.39 23.97
N LYS A 126 6.17 -7.92 23.69
CA LYS A 126 5.03 -8.78 23.39
C LYS A 126 5.07 -9.21 21.92
N PRO A 127 5.08 -10.50 21.60
CA PRO A 127 5.04 -10.95 20.21
C PRO A 127 3.66 -10.69 19.60
N LEU A 128 3.63 -10.11 18.41
CA LEU A 128 2.50 -10.11 17.49
C LEU A 128 2.81 -11.00 16.29
N LYS A 129 1.80 -11.27 15.46
CA LYS A 129 1.88 -12.18 14.29
C LYS A 129 3.10 -11.93 13.39
N HIS A 130 3.51 -10.67 13.23
CA HIS A 130 4.58 -10.28 12.30
C HIS A 130 5.57 -9.24 12.87
N ARG A 131 5.65 -9.06 14.19
CA ARG A 131 6.61 -8.14 14.84
C ARG A 131 6.55 -8.30 16.36
N ALA A 132 7.53 -7.80 17.09
CA ALA A 132 7.41 -7.61 18.55
C ALA A 132 7.07 -6.16 18.87
N VAL A 133 6.31 -5.93 19.95
CA VAL A 133 5.87 -4.60 20.36
C VAL A 133 6.08 -4.34 21.85
N ILE A 134 6.45 -3.11 22.18
CA ILE A 134 6.53 -2.61 23.55
C ILE A 134 5.72 -1.30 23.62
N HIS A 135 4.96 -1.12 24.70
CA HIS A 135 4.15 0.07 24.92
C HIS A 135 4.56 0.79 26.21
N TYR A 136 4.68 2.12 26.12
CA TYR A 136 4.83 3.01 27.28
C TYR A 136 3.75 4.10 27.28
N GLY A 137 3.45 4.62 28.46
CA GLY A 137 2.37 5.57 28.73
C GLY A 137 1.01 4.88 28.73
N TYR A 138 0.56 4.43 27.55
CA TYR A 138 -0.68 3.68 27.38
C TYR A 138 -0.49 2.45 26.50
N GLU A 139 -1.15 1.35 26.89
CA GLU A 139 -1.22 0.11 26.13
C GLU A 139 -2.18 0.27 24.94
N PHE A 140 -1.73 -0.13 23.75
CA PHE A 140 -2.57 -0.12 22.56
C PHE A 140 -3.39 -1.42 22.47
N ASP A 141 -4.71 -1.29 22.55
CA ASP A 141 -5.66 -2.39 22.39
C ASP A 141 -5.92 -2.62 20.89
N TYR A 142 -5.28 -3.65 20.32
CA TYR A 142 -5.43 -4.02 18.91
C TYR A 142 -6.82 -4.54 18.54
N SER A 143 -7.67 -4.92 19.51
CA SER A 143 -9.04 -5.34 19.23
C SER A 143 -9.98 -4.15 19.03
N ARG A 144 -9.75 -3.07 19.77
CA ARG A 144 -10.50 -1.81 19.70
C ARG A 144 -9.82 -0.73 18.86
N ASN A 145 -8.57 -0.96 18.46
CA ASN A 145 -7.67 0.03 17.85
C ASN A 145 -7.60 1.34 18.65
N ALA A 146 -7.51 1.25 19.97
CA ALA A 146 -7.52 2.40 20.87
C ALA A 146 -6.47 2.27 21.97
N ALA A 147 -5.94 3.39 22.45
CA ALA A 147 -5.03 3.46 23.59
C ALA A 147 -5.76 4.07 24.79
N VAL A 148 -6.37 3.22 25.64
CA VAL A 148 -7.21 3.69 26.76
C VAL A 148 -6.62 3.34 28.12
N LYS A 149 -5.86 2.24 28.19
CA LYS A 149 -5.35 1.70 29.46
C LYS A 149 -3.93 2.19 29.72
N PRO A 150 -3.67 2.92 30.82
CA PRO A 150 -2.30 3.27 31.21
C PRO A 150 -1.43 2.02 31.39
N THR A 151 -0.16 2.14 31.04
CA THR A 151 0.84 1.07 31.19
C THR A 151 2.09 1.62 31.88
N LYS A 152 3.24 0.99 31.66
CA LYS A 152 4.56 1.43 32.15
C LYS A 152 4.81 2.89 31.80
N PRO A 153 5.41 3.67 32.72
CA PRO A 153 5.77 5.05 32.45
C PRO A 153 6.78 5.12 31.29
N ILE A 154 6.76 6.24 30.56
CA ILE A 154 7.73 6.49 29.49
C ILE A 154 9.12 6.65 30.15
N PRO A 155 10.13 5.87 29.74
CA PRO A 155 11.48 5.96 30.28
C PRO A 155 12.10 7.35 30.10
N PRO A 156 12.98 7.81 31.02
CA PRO A 156 13.61 9.13 30.93
C PRO A 156 14.30 9.42 29.59
N LEU A 157 14.98 8.44 29.01
CA LEU A 157 15.64 8.59 27.72
C LEU A 157 14.64 8.86 26.57
N ILE A 158 13.46 8.24 26.61
CA ILE A 158 12.39 8.53 25.63
C ILE A 158 11.75 9.89 25.92
N ASN A 159 11.65 10.30 27.19
CA ASN A 159 11.21 11.67 27.52
C ASN A 159 12.19 12.73 26.98
N GLN A 160 13.50 12.49 27.01
CA GLN A 160 14.48 13.40 26.40
C GLN A 160 14.26 13.53 24.89
N LEU A 161 13.94 12.42 24.20
CA LEU A 161 13.55 12.46 22.78
C LEU A 161 12.25 13.26 22.58
N ILE A 162 11.27 13.12 23.47
CA ILE A 162 10.03 13.91 23.45
C ILE A 162 10.31 15.40 23.64
N ASP A 163 11.15 15.76 24.62
CA ASP A 163 11.50 17.15 24.90
C ASP A 163 12.21 17.78 23.70
N LYS A 164 13.10 17.03 23.04
CA LYS A 164 13.74 17.44 21.78
C LYS A 164 12.71 17.69 20.67
N LEU A 165 11.75 16.77 20.48
CA LEU A 165 10.66 16.94 19.49
C LEU A 165 9.83 18.21 19.72
N VAL A 166 9.57 18.53 20.99
CA VAL A 166 8.84 19.75 21.38
C VAL A 166 9.70 20.99 21.12
N ALA A 167 10.98 20.97 21.52
CA ALA A 167 11.92 22.07 21.32
C ALA A 167 12.12 22.40 19.83
N ASP A 168 12.21 21.37 18.98
CA ASP A 168 12.36 21.50 17.53
C ASP A 168 11.04 21.84 16.82
N SER A 169 9.93 22.01 17.58
CA SER A 169 8.60 22.34 17.07
C SER A 169 8.04 21.31 16.06
N HIS A 170 8.50 20.05 16.14
CA HIS A 170 7.95 18.95 15.35
C HIS A 170 6.59 18.49 15.87
N VAL A 171 6.30 18.74 17.15
CA VAL A 171 5.01 18.44 17.79
C VAL A 171 4.49 19.65 18.55
N THR A 172 3.18 19.88 18.50
CA THR A 172 2.51 20.93 19.29
C THR A 172 2.09 20.46 20.67
N TYR A 173 2.07 19.15 20.89
CA TYR A 173 1.67 18.50 22.13
C TYR A 173 2.75 17.54 22.58
N THR A 174 2.96 17.42 23.89
CA THR A 174 3.82 16.38 24.47
C THR A 174 3.18 15.00 24.28
N PRO A 175 3.76 14.10 23.46
CA PRO A 175 3.26 12.73 23.29
C PRO A 175 3.20 12.00 24.62
N ASP A 176 2.14 11.24 24.83
CA ASP A 176 1.89 10.47 26.06
C ASP A 176 1.67 8.98 25.80
N GLN A 177 1.78 8.54 24.54
CA GLN A 177 1.74 7.14 24.13
C GLN A 177 2.94 6.83 23.23
N VAL A 178 3.68 5.79 23.58
CA VAL A 178 4.82 5.32 22.79
C VAL A 178 4.65 3.85 22.44
N THR A 179 4.83 3.53 21.16
CA THR A 179 4.87 2.15 20.64
C THR A 179 6.22 1.90 20.00
N ILE A 180 6.99 0.97 20.57
CA ILE A 180 8.18 0.44 19.91
C ILE A 180 7.77 -0.78 19.10
N ASN A 181 8.21 -0.83 17.85
CA ASN A 181 8.01 -1.96 16.97
C ASN A 181 9.38 -2.51 16.54
N VAL A 182 9.57 -3.82 16.69
CA VAL A 182 10.79 -4.54 16.27
C VAL A 182 10.44 -5.46 15.11
N TYR A 183 11.11 -5.27 13.98
CA TYR A 183 10.88 -5.99 12.73
C TYR A 183 12.13 -6.75 12.32
N GLU A 184 12.01 -8.07 12.23
CA GLU A 184 13.02 -8.94 11.61
C GLU A 184 12.93 -8.91 10.07
N PRO A 185 13.99 -9.29 9.33
CA PRO A 185 13.92 -9.42 7.88
C PRO A 185 12.77 -10.32 7.41
N GLY A 186 11.86 -9.77 6.58
CA GLY A 186 10.64 -10.46 6.13
C GLY A 186 9.37 -10.03 6.86
N GLN A 187 9.50 -9.42 8.04
CA GLN A 187 8.38 -8.91 8.82
C GLN A 187 7.91 -7.53 8.34
N GLY A 188 6.74 -7.12 8.82
CA GLY A 188 6.06 -5.92 8.38
C GLY A 188 4.80 -5.62 9.18
N ILE A 189 4.06 -4.62 8.71
CA ILE A 189 2.78 -4.21 9.27
C ILE A 189 1.79 -3.97 8.12
N PRO A 190 0.58 -4.58 8.18
CA PRO A 190 -0.44 -4.35 7.18
C PRO A 190 -0.75 -2.86 6.98
N SER A 191 -1.17 -2.49 5.77
CA SER A 191 -1.56 -1.12 5.45
C SER A 191 -2.79 -0.71 6.28
N HIS A 192 -2.66 0.37 7.06
CA HIS A 192 -3.68 0.84 7.99
C HIS A 192 -3.62 2.36 8.19
N TYR A 193 -4.68 2.92 8.80
CA TYR A 193 -4.65 4.25 9.41
C TYR A 193 -4.31 4.11 10.89
N ASP A 194 -3.59 5.08 11.43
CA ASP A 194 -3.63 5.28 12.87
C ASP A 194 -4.99 5.87 13.24
N THR A 195 -5.67 5.29 14.22
CA THR A 195 -7.05 5.63 14.59
C THR A 195 -7.22 7.12 14.85
N HIS A 196 -8.16 7.76 14.14
CA HIS A 196 -8.32 9.22 14.20
C HIS A 196 -8.90 9.64 15.55
N SER A 197 -9.81 8.84 16.11
CA SER A 197 -10.41 9.04 17.43
C SER A 197 -9.41 8.86 18.58
N ALA A 198 -8.39 8.02 18.41
CA ALA A 198 -7.47 7.67 19.49
C ALA A 198 -6.29 8.65 19.64
N PHE A 199 -5.85 9.28 18.55
CA PHE A 199 -4.65 10.09 18.55
C PHE A 199 -4.82 11.47 17.92
N GLU A 200 -4.06 12.44 18.44
CA GLU A 200 -3.92 13.78 17.88
C GLU A 200 -2.98 13.79 16.66
N ASP A 201 -2.99 14.91 15.95
CA ASP A 201 -2.02 15.27 14.92
C ASP A 201 -0.91 16.10 15.59
N PRO A 202 0.39 15.89 15.32
CA PRO A 202 1.02 14.89 14.45
C PRO A 202 1.28 13.52 15.09
N ILE A 203 1.66 12.54 14.26
CA ILE A 203 2.26 11.27 14.70
C ILE A 203 3.73 11.20 14.26
N VAL A 204 4.61 10.89 15.22
CA VAL A 204 6.06 10.83 14.99
C VAL A 204 6.52 9.38 14.95
N CYS A 205 7.38 9.03 14.01
CA CYS A 205 8.07 7.74 13.96
C CYS A 205 9.57 7.95 13.78
N VAL A 206 10.37 7.53 14.75
CA VAL A 206 11.84 7.52 14.66
C VAL A 206 12.31 6.11 14.30
N SER A 207 13.13 5.99 13.26
CA SER A 207 13.65 4.70 12.77
C SER A 207 15.06 4.44 13.29
N LEU A 208 15.33 3.23 13.78
CA LEU A 208 16.61 2.79 14.34
C LEU A 208 17.08 1.50 13.64
N CYS A 209 18.37 1.19 13.82
CA CYS A 209 19.09 0.02 13.30
C CYS A 209 19.28 -0.02 11.78
N SER A 210 18.20 0.06 11.00
CA SER A 210 18.27 -0.06 9.54
C SER A 210 17.16 0.70 8.82
N ASP A 211 17.41 0.96 7.55
CA ASP A 211 16.47 1.59 6.62
C ASP A 211 15.30 0.67 6.30
N ILE A 212 14.15 1.24 5.96
CA ILE A 212 13.03 0.47 5.40
C ILE A 212 12.20 1.30 4.43
N VAL A 213 11.58 0.63 3.45
CA VAL A 213 10.57 1.27 2.61
C VAL A 213 9.18 1.07 3.22
N MET A 214 8.55 2.18 3.58
CA MET A 214 7.15 2.25 4.01
C MET A 214 6.27 2.63 2.81
N GLU A 215 5.18 1.90 2.61
CA GLU A 215 4.20 2.17 1.55
C GLU A 215 3.02 2.97 2.12
N PHE A 216 2.73 4.10 1.50
CA PHE A 216 1.56 4.93 1.75
C PHE A 216 0.58 4.74 0.60
N LYS A 217 -0.63 4.24 0.89
CA LYS A 217 -1.69 4.02 -0.10
C LYS A 217 -2.77 5.08 0.07
N ASP A 218 -3.14 5.77 -1.00
CA ASP A 218 -4.20 6.78 -0.95
C ASP A 218 -5.54 6.10 -0.61
N GLY A 219 -6.22 6.60 0.41
CA GLY A 219 -7.52 6.10 0.85
C GLY A 219 -8.60 6.20 -0.22
N ALA A 220 -8.54 7.22 -1.09
CA ALA A 220 -9.51 7.44 -2.16
C ALA A 220 -9.21 6.61 -3.42
N ASN A 221 -7.93 6.34 -3.70
CA ASN A 221 -7.50 5.54 -4.83
C ASN A 221 -6.35 4.61 -4.43
N SER A 222 -6.70 3.36 -4.10
CA SER A 222 -5.75 2.36 -3.62
C SER A 222 -4.68 1.94 -4.64
N ALA A 223 -4.83 2.31 -5.91
CA ALA A 223 -3.80 2.13 -6.92
C ALA A 223 -2.67 3.18 -6.82
N ARG A 224 -2.90 4.31 -6.13
CA ARG A 224 -1.87 5.32 -5.85
C ARG A 224 -1.10 4.91 -4.60
N ILE A 225 0.15 4.49 -4.81
CA ILE A 225 1.05 4.04 -3.75
C ILE A 225 2.30 4.92 -3.75
N ALA A 226 2.58 5.58 -2.65
CA ALA A 226 3.83 6.29 -2.43
C ALA A 226 4.79 5.37 -1.64
N SER A 227 5.92 5.03 -2.24
CA SER A 227 6.99 4.27 -1.58
C SER A 227 8.00 5.24 -0.99
N VAL A 228 8.08 5.28 0.34
CA VAL A 228 8.90 6.24 1.09
C VAL A 228 10.00 5.51 1.84
N LEU A 229 11.25 5.92 1.62
CA LEU A 229 12.41 5.38 2.34
C LEU A 229 12.54 6.06 3.70
N LEU A 230 12.45 5.28 4.77
CA LEU A 230 12.74 5.73 6.13
C LEU A 230 14.14 5.27 6.51
N LYS A 231 15.10 6.20 6.50
CA LYS A 231 16.49 5.90 6.83
C LYS A 231 16.68 5.64 8.33
N ARG A 232 17.70 4.88 8.68
CA ARG A 232 18.21 4.75 10.05
C ARG A 232 18.46 6.15 10.63
N ARG A 233 18.11 6.34 11.91
CA ARG A 233 18.18 7.62 12.66
C ARG A 233 17.30 8.75 12.11
N SER A 234 16.42 8.46 11.16
CA SER A 234 15.49 9.47 10.63
C SER A 234 14.23 9.59 11.48
N LEU A 235 13.65 10.78 11.43
CA LEU A 235 12.32 11.08 11.91
C LEU A 235 11.37 11.16 10.71
N CYS A 236 10.22 10.51 10.85
CA CYS A 236 9.09 10.57 9.93
C CYS A 236 7.90 11.15 10.68
N LEU A 237 7.40 12.29 10.20
CA LEU A 237 6.30 13.02 10.80
C LEU A 237 5.08 12.90 9.88
N LEU A 238 4.05 12.22 10.36
CA LEU A 238 2.77 12.11 9.68
C LEU A 238 1.87 13.24 10.20
N GLN A 239 1.63 14.22 9.33
CA GLN A 239 0.75 15.36 9.58
C GLN A 239 -0.38 15.42 8.57
N GLY A 240 -1.47 16.11 8.93
CA GLY A 240 -2.49 16.53 7.96
C GLY A 240 -2.94 15.40 7.04
N GLU A 241 -2.79 15.60 5.72
CA GLU A 241 -3.19 14.61 4.73
C GLU A 241 -2.47 13.26 4.90
N ALA A 242 -1.14 13.26 5.05
CA ALA A 242 -0.34 12.05 5.21
C ALA A 242 -0.80 11.16 6.37
N ARG A 243 -1.28 11.77 7.46
CA ARG A 243 -1.80 11.06 8.63
C ARG A 243 -3.21 10.50 8.39
N TYR A 244 -4.12 11.33 7.90
CA TYR A 244 -5.56 11.07 7.95
C TYR A 244 -6.14 10.44 6.67
N ARG A 245 -5.49 10.62 5.52
CA ARG A 245 -5.98 10.13 4.22
C ARG A 245 -5.20 8.92 3.71
N TRP A 246 -3.93 8.82 4.08
CA TRP A 246 -3.04 7.79 3.55
C TRP A 246 -2.90 6.63 4.53
N LYS A 247 -3.11 5.40 4.03
CA LYS A 247 -2.83 4.18 4.79
C LYS A 247 -1.36 3.86 4.69
N HIS A 248 -0.66 3.81 5.81
CA HIS A 248 0.76 3.45 5.82
C HIS A 248 0.95 1.98 6.21
N GLY A 249 2.00 1.36 5.70
CA GLY A 249 2.31 -0.03 6.00
C GLY A 249 3.72 -0.42 5.55
N ILE A 250 4.21 -1.52 6.11
CA ILE A 250 5.48 -2.14 5.72
C ILE A 250 5.13 -3.53 5.20
N VAL A 251 5.30 -3.76 3.91
CA VAL A 251 4.96 -5.06 3.29
C VAL A 251 5.86 -6.16 3.84
N ASN A 252 5.33 -7.35 4.07
CA ASN A 252 6.11 -8.52 4.48
C ASN A 252 7.00 -9.00 3.30
N ARG A 253 8.28 -8.59 3.30
CA ARG A 253 9.29 -8.99 2.31
C ARG A 253 10.69 -8.89 2.90
N LYS A 254 11.64 -9.66 2.33
CA LYS A 254 13.05 -9.68 2.78
C LYS A 254 13.94 -8.65 2.10
N HIS A 255 13.48 -8.07 0.98
CA HIS A 255 14.21 -7.08 0.21
C HIS A 255 13.24 -5.95 -0.15
N ASP A 256 13.74 -4.72 -0.15
CA ASP A 256 13.04 -3.55 -0.67
C ASP A 256 13.63 -3.13 -2.01
N ILE A 257 12.84 -2.42 -2.81
CA ILE A 257 13.31 -1.68 -3.96
C ILE A 257 13.48 -0.24 -3.49
N HIS A 258 14.69 0.29 -3.55
CA HIS A 258 14.96 1.67 -3.16
C HIS A 258 14.14 2.62 -4.06
N PRO A 259 13.34 3.54 -3.51
CA PRO A 259 12.37 4.29 -4.32
C PRO A 259 13.01 5.26 -5.32
N ILE A 260 14.22 5.76 -5.01
CA ILE A 260 15.00 6.65 -5.91
C ILE A 260 15.93 5.86 -6.85
N THR A 261 16.81 5.02 -6.31
CA THR A 261 17.82 4.33 -7.13
C THR A 261 17.30 3.05 -7.81
N HIS A 262 16.11 2.58 -7.44
CA HIS A 262 15.50 1.33 -7.92
C HIS A 262 16.33 0.07 -7.69
N ARG A 263 17.37 0.15 -6.87
CA ARG A 263 18.22 -0.99 -6.50
C ARG A 263 17.55 -1.85 -5.43
N VAL A 264 17.86 -3.14 -5.45
CA VAL A 264 17.38 -4.10 -4.46
C VAL A 264 18.22 -3.99 -3.20
N VAL A 265 17.58 -3.74 -2.06
CA VAL A 265 18.25 -3.60 -0.77
C VAL A 265 17.73 -4.69 0.18
N PRO A 266 18.60 -5.55 0.76
CA PRO A 266 18.18 -6.53 1.75
C PRO A 266 17.74 -5.84 3.05
N ARG A 267 16.62 -6.27 3.61
CA ARG A 267 16.18 -5.79 4.93
C ARG A 267 17.04 -6.37 6.03
N GLN A 268 17.29 -5.56 7.04
CA GLN A 268 17.93 -5.94 8.29
C GLN A 268 16.95 -5.77 9.45
N LEU A 269 17.40 -6.07 10.67
CA LEU A 269 16.64 -5.76 11.88
C LEU A 269 16.33 -4.26 11.91
N ARG A 270 15.06 -3.91 12.03
CA ARG A 270 14.61 -2.52 12.19
C ARG A 270 13.84 -2.38 13.49
N VAL A 271 14.18 -1.34 14.24
CA VAL A 271 13.39 -0.89 15.39
C VAL A 271 12.79 0.47 15.06
N SER A 272 11.56 0.73 15.47
CA SER A 272 10.98 2.07 15.35
C SER A 272 10.25 2.48 16.61
N VAL A 273 10.47 3.73 17.01
CA VAL A 273 9.79 4.38 18.14
C VAL A 273 8.70 5.28 17.58
N THR A 274 7.44 4.89 17.73
CA THR A 274 6.28 5.69 17.32
C THR A 274 5.72 6.43 18.52
N LEU A 275 5.71 7.76 18.47
CA LEU A 275 5.23 8.64 19.54
C LEU A 275 3.92 9.31 19.11
N ARG A 276 2.93 9.26 19.99
CA ARG A 276 1.59 9.78 19.74
C ARG A 276 1.05 10.50 20.97
N LYS A 277 0.17 11.46 20.72
CA LYS A 277 -0.64 12.10 21.74
C LYS A 277 -2.04 11.50 21.74
N ILE A 278 -2.54 11.02 22.86
CA ILE A 278 -3.90 10.51 22.97
C ILE A 278 -4.90 11.66 22.83
N ARG A 279 -5.85 11.46 21.92
CA ARG A 279 -6.97 12.35 21.69
C ARG A 279 -8.04 12.11 22.75
N LYS A 280 -8.54 13.19 23.34
CA LYS A 280 -9.64 13.16 24.33
C LYS A 280 -10.94 13.75 23.78
N GLU A 281 -10.84 14.54 22.72
CA GLU A 281 -11.95 15.25 22.10
C GLU A 281 -12.29 14.66 20.73
N PRO A 282 -13.51 14.88 20.21
CA PRO A 282 -13.89 14.48 18.86
C PRO A 282 -12.88 14.89 17.78
N CYS A 283 -12.60 13.99 16.83
CA CYS A 283 -11.70 14.30 15.72
C CYS A 283 -12.33 15.33 14.76
N GLN A 284 -11.64 16.44 14.55
CA GLN A 284 -12.08 17.53 13.65
C GLN A 284 -11.37 17.53 12.29
N CYS A 285 -10.71 16.45 11.90
CA CYS A 285 -10.03 16.39 10.60
C CYS A 285 -11.01 16.63 9.42
N PRO A 286 -10.52 17.20 8.29
CA PRO A 286 -11.34 17.42 7.11
C PRO A 286 -11.68 16.12 6.35
N PHE A 287 -10.98 15.02 6.66
CA PHE A 287 -11.09 13.74 5.98
C PHE A 287 -12.16 12.83 6.61
N LYS A 288 -13.41 13.27 6.61
CA LYS A 288 -14.53 12.59 7.29
C LYS A 288 -14.78 11.16 6.79
N GLU A 289 -14.59 10.91 5.51
CA GLU A 289 -14.77 9.59 4.88
C GLU A 289 -13.87 8.50 5.47
N PHE A 290 -12.67 8.88 5.92
CA PHE A 290 -11.68 7.98 6.50
C PHE A 290 -11.70 8.00 8.03
N CYS A 291 -12.36 8.99 8.63
CA CYS A 291 -12.43 9.18 10.07
C CYS A 291 -13.36 8.16 10.74
N ASP A 292 -12.88 7.50 11.79
CA ASP A 292 -13.63 6.55 12.59
C ASP A 292 -14.55 7.21 13.63
N TRP A 293 -14.27 8.46 14.02
CA TRP A 293 -15.11 9.20 14.97
C TRP A 293 -16.54 9.41 14.43
N ASP A 294 -16.67 9.73 13.14
CA ASP A 294 -17.96 9.94 12.50
C ASP A 294 -18.74 8.63 12.27
N ARG A 295 -18.08 7.47 12.47
CA ARG A 295 -18.71 6.16 12.28
C ARG A 295 -19.58 5.75 13.46
N GLU A 296 -19.35 6.28 14.67
CA GLU A 296 -20.32 6.11 15.77
C GLU A 296 -21.64 6.87 15.50
N VAL A 297 -21.60 7.92 14.67
CA VAL A 297 -22.81 8.63 14.21
C VAL A 297 -23.38 8.04 12.92
N THR A 298 -22.83 6.93 12.41
CA THR A 298 -23.64 5.99 11.62
C THR A 298 -24.59 5.21 12.51
N LEU A 299 -25.40 5.93 13.30
CA LEU A 299 -26.82 5.70 13.20
C LEU A 299 -27.12 5.74 11.69
N ARG A 300 -27.07 4.58 11.01
CA ARG A 300 -27.94 4.38 9.86
C ARG A 300 -29.26 4.92 10.38
N LYS A 301 -29.73 6.07 9.88
CA LYS A 301 -31.11 6.48 10.11
C LYS A 301 -31.88 5.32 9.51
N ILE A 302 -32.24 4.36 10.36
CA ILE A 302 -33.16 3.30 9.98
C ILE A 302 -34.41 4.10 9.68
N ARG A 303 -34.70 4.28 8.39
CA ARG A 303 -35.98 4.81 7.98
C ARG A 303 -37.00 3.81 8.51
N ASN A 304 -37.73 4.21 9.54
CA ASN A 304 -38.90 3.49 10.04
C ASN A 304 -40.08 3.59 9.06
N GLU A 305 -39.98 4.50 8.08
CA GLU A 305 -40.97 4.69 7.04
C GLU A 305 -40.54 4.06 5.71
N PRO A 306 -41.52 3.57 4.92
CA PRO A 306 -41.25 2.98 3.62
C PRO A 306 -40.39 3.82 2.69
N CYS A 307 -39.48 3.16 1.99
CA CYS A 307 -38.80 3.79 0.87
C CYS A 307 -39.84 4.11 -0.21
N GLN A 308 -39.87 5.36 -0.67
CA GLN A 308 -40.76 5.83 -1.74
C GLN A 308 -40.03 5.97 -3.08
N CYS A 309 -38.98 5.18 -3.32
CA CYS A 309 -38.24 5.26 -4.58
C CYS A 309 -39.09 4.73 -5.74
N PRO A 310 -38.88 5.24 -6.97
CA PRO A 310 -39.57 4.73 -8.16
C PRO A 310 -39.07 3.34 -8.62
N PHE A 311 -38.00 2.83 -8.00
CA PHE A 311 -37.30 1.59 -8.37
C PHE A 311 -37.59 0.47 -7.35
N LYS A 312 -38.85 0.07 -7.21
CA LYS A 312 -39.29 -0.92 -6.20
C LYS A 312 -38.54 -2.25 -6.30
N GLU A 313 -38.29 -2.73 -7.51
CA GLU A 313 -37.60 -3.99 -7.82
C GLU A 313 -36.14 -4.06 -7.33
N PHE A 314 -35.50 -2.91 -7.10
CA PHE A 314 -34.14 -2.81 -6.56
C PHE A 314 -34.12 -2.28 -5.12
N CYS A 315 -35.29 -2.11 -4.49
CA CYS A 315 -35.42 -1.48 -3.20
C CYS A 315 -35.37 -2.53 -2.07
N ASP A 316 -34.33 -2.44 -1.24
CA ASP A 316 -34.16 -3.29 -0.04
C ASP A 316 -35.31 -3.23 0.97
N TRP A 317 -36.20 -2.22 0.87
CA TRP A 317 -37.33 -2.02 1.77
C TRP A 317 -38.57 -2.84 1.36
N ASP A 318 -38.65 -3.33 0.12
CA ASP A 318 -39.80 -4.07 -0.42
C ASP A 318 -39.66 -5.60 -0.26
N ARG A 319 -39.04 -6.06 0.83
CA ARG A 319 -38.79 -7.50 1.09
C ARG A 319 -40.05 -8.29 1.44
N GLU A 320 -41.15 -7.61 1.77
CA GLU A 320 -42.47 -8.21 2.04
C GLU A 320 -43.50 -7.88 0.94
N GLY A 321 -43.10 -7.18 -0.13
CA GLY A 321 -43.97 -6.77 -1.24
C GLY A 321 -43.73 -7.54 -2.55
N GLU A 322 -43.50 -6.84 -3.66
CA GLU A 322 -43.38 -7.46 -5.00
C GLU A 322 -42.12 -8.33 -5.14
N MET A 323 -41.07 -8.03 -4.37
CA MET A 323 -39.82 -8.80 -4.30
C MET A 323 -39.76 -9.75 -3.09
N SER A 324 -40.90 -10.02 -2.45
CA SER A 324 -40.99 -11.00 -1.37
C SER A 324 -40.64 -12.41 -1.83
N VAL A 325 -40.16 -13.25 -0.90
CA VAL A 325 -39.93 -14.67 -1.19
C VAL A 325 -41.24 -15.27 -1.69
N PRO A 326 -41.29 -15.86 -2.89
CA PRO A 326 -42.55 -16.30 -3.48
C PRO A 326 -43.23 -17.34 -2.59
N SER A 327 -44.49 -17.10 -2.22
CA SER A 327 -45.27 -18.02 -1.39
C SER A 327 -45.71 -19.29 -2.13
N ASP A 328 -45.57 -19.33 -3.46
CA ASP A 328 -45.98 -20.43 -4.31
C ASP A 328 -45.01 -20.66 -5.49
N ASN A 329 -44.96 -21.91 -5.96
CA ASN A 329 -44.05 -22.34 -7.03
C ASN A 329 -44.31 -21.65 -8.38
N LYS A 330 -45.55 -21.23 -8.66
CA LYS A 330 -45.89 -20.60 -9.94
C LYS A 330 -45.33 -19.19 -10.02
N SER A 331 -45.38 -18.46 -8.90
CA SER A 331 -44.75 -17.15 -8.73
C SER A 331 -43.22 -17.25 -8.77
N ALA A 332 -42.63 -18.28 -8.17
CA ALA A 332 -41.19 -18.55 -8.24
C ALA A 332 -40.70 -18.80 -9.67
N LEU A 333 -41.39 -19.65 -10.43
CA LEU A 333 -41.08 -19.93 -11.85
C LEU A 333 -41.15 -18.68 -12.73
N ARG A 334 -42.09 -17.76 -12.46
CA ARG A 334 -42.19 -16.51 -13.20
C ARG A 334 -40.99 -15.59 -12.94
N ILE A 335 -40.58 -15.45 -11.68
CA ILE A 335 -39.42 -14.64 -11.28
C ILE A 335 -38.13 -15.24 -11.83
N GLU A 336 -37.97 -16.57 -11.76
CA GLU A 336 -36.83 -17.27 -12.36
C GLU A 336 -36.78 -17.05 -13.88
N GLY A 337 -37.92 -17.11 -14.57
CA GLY A 337 -38.02 -16.77 -15.99
C GLY A 337 -37.50 -15.36 -16.29
N GLN A 338 -38.01 -14.34 -15.58
CA GLN A 338 -37.69 -12.93 -15.86
C GLN A 338 -36.26 -12.52 -15.48
N TYR A 339 -35.74 -13.00 -14.34
CA TYR A 339 -34.47 -12.49 -13.81
C TYR A 339 -33.28 -13.42 -14.06
N VAL A 340 -33.54 -14.70 -14.35
CA VAL A 340 -32.48 -15.67 -14.67
C VAL A 340 -32.52 -15.97 -16.15
N ASN A 341 -33.61 -16.56 -16.66
CA ASN A 341 -33.63 -17.04 -18.05
C ASN A 341 -33.51 -15.88 -19.06
N ASP A 342 -34.31 -14.83 -18.92
CA ASP A 342 -34.25 -13.68 -19.85
C ASP A 342 -32.90 -12.97 -19.79
N VAL A 343 -32.28 -12.87 -18.61
CA VAL A 343 -30.93 -12.30 -18.47
C VAL A 343 -29.92 -13.17 -19.21
N TYR A 344 -29.96 -14.49 -19.00
CA TYR A 344 -29.08 -15.45 -19.68
C TYR A 344 -29.23 -15.41 -21.19
N GLU A 345 -30.45 -15.37 -21.71
CA GLU A 345 -30.72 -15.25 -23.16
C GLU A 345 -30.21 -13.93 -23.73
N ASN A 346 -30.41 -12.81 -23.03
CA ASN A 346 -29.93 -11.49 -23.47
C ASN A 346 -28.40 -11.37 -23.49
N ILE A 347 -27.70 -12.05 -22.58
CA ILE A 347 -26.23 -12.02 -22.53
C ILE A 347 -25.57 -13.16 -23.31
N ALA A 348 -26.33 -14.19 -23.73
CA ALA A 348 -25.81 -15.39 -24.37
C ALA A 348 -24.93 -15.09 -25.59
N ALA A 349 -25.37 -14.17 -26.46
CA ALA A 349 -24.61 -13.77 -27.65
C ALA A 349 -23.23 -13.14 -27.30
N HIS A 350 -23.10 -12.52 -26.13
CA HIS A 350 -21.82 -11.97 -25.64
C HIS A 350 -20.83 -13.05 -25.22
N PHE A 351 -21.31 -14.26 -24.89
CA PHE A 351 -20.48 -15.40 -24.50
C PHE A 351 -20.04 -16.26 -25.70
N ASP A 352 -20.66 -16.11 -26.86
CA ASP A 352 -20.26 -16.83 -28.07
C ASP A 352 -18.92 -16.31 -28.64
N GLU A 353 -18.60 -15.03 -28.44
CA GLU A 353 -17.31 -14.45 -28.88
C GLU A 353 -16.13 -14.75 -27.93
N THR A 354 -16.40 -15.17 -26.68
CA THR A 354 -15.36 -15.40 -25.65
C THR A 354 -15.01 -16.87 -25.43
N ARG A 355 -15.66 -17.81 -26.13
CA ARG A 355 -15.38 -19.26 -26.05
C ARG A 355 -14.29 -19.71 -27.04
N ILE A 356 -13.04 -19.31 -26.80
CA ILE A 356 -11.88 -20.00 -27.37
C ILE A 356 -11.27 -20.94 -26.31
N SER A 357 -11.97 -22.04 -26.02
CA SER A 357 -11.40 -23.37 -25.68
C SER A 357 -12.51 -24.28 -25.16
N GLY A 358 -12.82 -25.36 -25.90
CA GLY A 358 -13.72 -26.40 -25.42
C GLY A 358 -13.12 -27.15 -24.22
N TRP A 359 -13.92 -27.36 -23.18
CA TRP A 359 -13.56 -28.16 -22.01
C TRP A 359 -13.30 -29.62 -22.43
N THR A 360 -12.07 -30.10 -22.23
CA THR A 360 -11.62 -31.44 -22.66
C THR A 360 -12.29 -32.59 -21.91
N ALA A 361 -13.04 -32.31 -20.84
CA ALA A 361 -13.69 -33.32 -20.00
C ALA A 361 -15.09 -33.75 -20.48
N VAL A 362 -15.62 -33.17 -21.56
CA VAL A 362 -16.89 -33.59 -22.16
C VAL A 362 -16.72 -33.71 -23.67
N LYS A 363 -15.98 -34.73 -24.11
CA LYS A 363 -16.15 -35.28 -25.46
C LYS A 363 -16.93 -36.59 -25.31
N LYS A 364 -18.10 -36.64 -25.95
CA LYS A 364 -18.79 -37.91 -26.23
C LYS A 364 -17.96 -38.76 -27.18
#